data_AF-A0A6P8AQN2-F1
#
_entry.id   AF-A0A6P8AQN2-F1
#
_cell.length_a   1.000
_cell.length_b   1.000
_cell.length_c   1.000
_cell.angle_alpha   90.00
_cell.angle_beta   90.00
_cell.angle_gamma   90.00
#
_symmetry.space_group_name_H-M   'P 1'
#
loop_
_entity.id
_entity.type
_entity.pdbx_description
1 polymer ?
#
loop_
_entity_poly.entity_id
_entity_poly.type
_entity_poly.pdbx_seq_one_letter_code
_entity_poly.pdbx_strand_id
1 'polypeptide(L)' 'MSADNKYAACCSMEQSLKGPKDTGFACCGGGHDIAGNREVGFLCCPEGQDFDGHLCT' A
#
# COMPACT_ATOMS: atom_id res chain seq x y z
N MET A 1 -11.29 4.50 0.69
CA MET A 1 -11.92 3.69 -0.37
C MET A 1 -10.81 3.26 -1.32
N SER A 2 -10.83 2.03 -1.84
CA SER A 2 -9.84 1.51 -2.79
C SER A 2 -9.95 2.25 -4.13
N ALA A 3 -8.91 2.17 -4.96
CA ALA A 3 -8.88 2.87 -6.26
C ALA A 3 -10.03 2.48 -7.20
N ASP A 4 -10.53 1.24 -7.11
CA ASP A 4 -11.67 0.74 -7.88
C ASP A 4 -13.04 0.98 -7.21
N ASN A 5 -13.06 1.66 -6.07
CA ASN A 5 -14.22 1.92 -5.21
C ASN A 5 -14.98 0.69 -4.72
N LYS A 6 -14.39 -0.52 -4.81
CA LYS A 6 -15.06 -1.76 -4.38
C LYS A 6 -14.85 -2.07 -2.90
N TYR A 7 -13.80 -1.52 -2.31
CA TYR A 7 -13.40 -1.82 -0.94
C TYR A 7 -13.25 -0.53 -0.13
N ALA A 8 -13.63 -0.58 1.14
CA ALA A 8 -13.51 0.54 2.04
C ALA A 8 -12.95 0.06 3.37
N ALA A 9 -12.11 0.90 3.96
CA ALA A 9 -11.58 0.73 5.30
C ALA A 9 -11.47 2.12 5.93
N CYS A 10 -11.60 2.18 7.25
CA CYS A 10 -11.31 3.38 8.00
C CYS A 10 -9.80 3.52 8.17
N CYS A 11 -9.22 4.54 7.56
CA CYS A 11 -7.82 4.92 7.76
C CYS A 11 -7.73 6.11 8.73
N SER A 12 -6.57 6.30 9.35
CA SER A 12 -6.30 7.51 10.14
C SER A 12 -6.35 8.77 9.26
N MET A 13 -6.48 9.94 9.89
CA MET A 13 -6.33 11.21 9.16
C MET A 13 -4.96 11.24 8.46
N GLU A 14 -4.91 11.82 7.26
CA GLU A 14 -3.75 11.84 6.36
C GLU A 14 -3.36 10.49 5.70
N GLN A 15 -4.15 9.43 5.88
CA GLN A 15 -3.94 8.15 5.19
C GLN A 15 -5.04 7.84 4.19
N SER A 16 -4.70 7.07 3.16
CA SER A 16 -5.63 6.57 2.15
C SER A 16 -5.49 5.06 1.96
N LEU A 17 -6.59 4.40 1.61
CA LEU A 17 -6.57 2.96 1.32
C LEU A 17 -5.91 2.71 -0.03
N LYS A 18 -4.77 2.03 -0.02
CA LYS A 18 -3.93 1.72 -1.17
C LYS A 18 -3.86 0.21 -1.43
N GLY A 19 -3.29 -0.15 -2.57
CA GLY A 19 -3.09 -1.53 -3.00
C GLY A 19 -4.24 -2.14 -3.81
N PRO A 20 -3.94 -3.07 -4.74
CA PRO A 20 -4.93 -3.90 -5.42
C PRO A 20 -5.36 -5.12 -4.59
N LYS A 21 -6.45 -5.77 -5.01
CA LYS A 21 -6.97 -7.00 -4.37
C LYS A 21 -5.92 -8.13 -4.23
N ASP A 22 -4.95 -8.18 -5.15
CA ASP A 22 -4.02 -9.30 -5.30
C ASP A 22 -2.84 -9.24 -4.31
N THR A 23 -2.55 -8.03 -3.81
CA THR A 23 -1.54 -7.74 -2.78
C THR A 23 -2.17 -7.50 -1.41
N GLY A 24 -3.47 -7.19 -1.37
CA GLY A 24 -4.18 -6.75 -0.17
C GLY A 24 -4.24 -5.22 -0.09
N PHE A 25 -5.04 -4.73 0.85
CA PHE A 25 -5.23 -3.30 1.09
C PHE A 25 -4.56 -2.86 2.39
N ALA A 26 -3.97 -1.67 2.37
CA ALA A 26 -3.36 -1.04 3.53
C ALA A 26 -3.64 0.46 3.52
N CYS A 27 -3.75 1.05 4.70
CA CYS A 27 -3.81 2.50 4.84
C CYS A 27 -2.39 3.07 4.79
N CYS A 28 -2.03 3.69 3.67
CA CYS A 28 -0.73 4.33 3.52
C CYS A 28 -0.86 5.85 3.67
N GLY A 29 0.20 6.49 4.18
CA GLY A 29 0.29 7.95 4.25
C GLY A 29 0.38 8.59 2.86
N GLY A 30 0.19 9.91 2.80
CA GLY A 30 0.37 10.68 1.56
C GLY A 30 1.73 10.40 0.88
N GLY A 31 1.72 10.29 -0.46
CA GLY A 31 2.91 10.00 -1.26
C GLY A 31 3.46 8.58 -1.10
N HIS A 32 2.71 7.66 -0.50
CA HIS A 32 3.07 6.26 -0.39
C HIS A 32 2.04 5.35 -1.07
N ASP A 33 2.50 4.21 -1.58
CA ASP A 33 1.66 3.11 -2.09
C ASP A 33 2.13 1.76 -1.54
N ILE A 34 1.34 0.71 -1.74
CA ILE A 34 1.77 -0.64 -1.42
C ILE A 34 2.77 -1.13 -2.45
N ALA A 35 3.94 -1.54 -1.98
CA ALA A 35 5.01 -2.09 -2.80
C ALA A 35 5.54 -3.41 -2.21
N GLY A 36 6.33 -4.14 -3.00
CA GLY A 36 6.79 -5.50 -2.69
C GLY A 36 5.99 -6.60 -3.39
N ASN A 37 6.17 -7.84 -2.94
CA ASN A 37 5.61 -9.02 -3.60
C ASN A 37 5.35 -10.17 -2.61
N ARG A 38 4.86 -11.30 -3.11
CA ARG A 38 4.49 -12.46 -2.26
C ARG A 38 5.68 -13.17 -1.61
N GLU A 39 6.89 -13.00 -2.14
CA GLU A 39 8.10 -13.64 -1.61
C GLU A 39 8.67 -12.87 -0.43
N VAL A 40 8.64 -11.53 -0.49
CA VAL A 40 9.25 -10.63 0.52
C VAL A 40 8.22 -9.92 1.41
N GLY A 41 6.94 -9.96 1.04
CA GLY A 41 5.85 -9.25 1.71
C GLY A 41 5.53 -7.91 1.05
N PHE A 42 4.54 -7.24 1.63
CA PHE A 42 4.02 -5.94 1.15
C PHE A 42 4.17 -4.87 2.23
N LEU A 43 4.62 -3.67 1.84
CA LEU A 43 4.81 -2.53 2.73
C LEU A 43 4.35 -1.23 2.04
N CYS A 44 3.89 -0.25 2.82
CA CYS A 44 3.70 1.11 2.32
C CYS A 44 5.08 1.75 2.08
N CYS A 45 5.45 1.95 0.82
CA CYS A 45 6.68 2.62 0.40
C CYS A 45 6.36 3.94 -0.30
N PRO A 46 7.31 4.91 -0.33
CA PRO A 46 7.17 6.10 -1.17
C PRO A 46 6.81 5.72 -2.61
N GLU A 47 5.90 6.46 -3.24
CA GLU A 47 5.48 6.21 -4.61
C GLU A 47 6.71 6.15 -5.55
N GLY A 48 6.87 5.03 -6.26
CA GLY A 48 8.00 4.78 -7.15
C GLY A 48 9.11 3.90 -6.57
N GLN A 49 9.05 3.51 -5.29
CA GLN A 49 9.95 2.54 -4.67
C GLN A 49 9.31 1.15 -4.55
N ASP A 50 10.14 0.11 -4.52
CA ASP A 50 9.72 -1.28 -4.25
C ASP A 50 10.29 -1.79 -2.93
N PHE A 51 9.55 -2.67 -2.24
CA PHE A 51 9.98 -3.25 -0.98
C PHE A 51 10.73 -4.56 -1.21
N ASP A 52 12.00 -4.63 -0.80
CA ASP A 52 12.86 -5.81 -0.98
C ASP A 52 12.78 -6.85 0.17
N GLY A 53 11.89 -6.62 1.14
CA GLY A 53 11.79 -7.41 2.38
C GLY A 53 12.47 -6.77 3.59
N HIS A 54 13.29 -5.75 3.37
CA HIS A 54 14.02 -5.04 4.42
C HIS A 54 13.84 -3.52 4.31
N LEU A 55 13.92 -2.97 3.10
CA LEU A 55 13.77 -1.53 2.84
C LEU A 55 13.04 -1.24 1.51
N CYS A 56 12.55 -0.01 1.39
CA CYS A 56 12.02 0.53 0.14
C CYS A 56 13.17 1.13 -0.68
N THR A 57 13.33 0.70 -1.93
CA THR A 57 14.38 1.19 -2.86
C THR A 57 13.82 1.62 -4.19
#